data_AF-A0A5C9BIG4-F1
#
_entry.id   AF-A0A5C9BIG4-F1
#
_cell.length_a   1.000
_cell.length_b   1.000
_cell.length_c   1.000
_cell.angle_alpha   90.00
_cell.angle_beta   90.00
_cell.angle_gamma   90.00
#
_symmetry.space_group_name_H-M   'P 1'
#
loop_
_entity.id
_entity.type
_entity.pdbx_description
1 polymer ?
#
loop_
_entity_poly.entity_id
_entity_poly.type
_entity_poly.pdbx_seq_one_letter_code
_entity_poly.pdbx_strand_id
1 'polypeptide(L)' 'MAKDAPIQFKGTSLKIIQTQLRTTKLATLHATLGELTGNSPDFFENELAVLDFSHAETLIDSPDWPAICDLLRGSG' A
#
# COMPACT_ATOMS: atom_id res chain seq x y z
N MET A 1 -22.52 -0.79 28.08
CA MET A 1 -21.39 -1.59 27.54
C MET A 1 -20.37 -1.76 28.66
N ALA A 2 -19.95 -2.99 28.94
CA ALA A 2 -19.22 -3.35 30.16
C ALA A 2 -17.88 -2.60 30.23
N LYS A 3 -17.81 -1.63 31.14
CA LYS A 3 -16.62 -0.78 31.36
C LYS A 3 -15.42 -1.59 31.87
N ASP A 4 -15.68 -2.79 32.40
CA ASP A 4 -14.71 -3.68 33.03
C ASP A 4 -14.40 -4.94 32.20
N ALA A 5 -14.80 -4.99 30.93
CA ALA A 5 -14.39 -6.07 30.04
C ALA A 5 -12.87 -5.95 29.75
N PRO A 6 -12.12 -7.07 29.70
CA PRO A 6 -10.68 -7.05 29.39
C PRO A 6 -10.39 -6.60 27.95
N ILE A 7 -11.42 -6.47 27.10
CA ILE A 7 -11.33 -5.95 25.75
C ILE A 7 -12.40 -4.87 25.53
N GLN A 8 -12.01 -3.78 24.87
CA GLN A 8 -12.91 -2.70 24.46
C GLN A 8 -12.68 -2.38 22.99
N PHE A 9 -13.76 -2.17 22.24
CA PHE A 9 -13.71 -1.69 20.87
C PHE A 9 -14.05 -0.20 20.84
N LYS A 10 -13.20 0.61 20.22
CA LYS A 10 -13.40 2.05 20.05
C LYS A 10 -13.10 2.42 18.61
N GLY A 11 -13.95 3.27 18.03
CA GLY A 11 -13.67 3.87 16.72
C GLY A 11 -12.53 4.88 16.84
N THR A 12 -11.62 4.86 15.86
CA THR A 12 -10.51 5.82 15.74
C THR A 12 -10.26 6.10 14.26
N SER A 13 -9.59 7.22 13.97
CA SER A 13 -9.12 7.56 12.63
C SER A 13 -7.59 7.54 12.60
N LEU A 14 -7.02 6.99 11.53
CA LEU A 14 -5.58 6.98 11.28
C LEU A 14 -5.29 7.79 10.01
N LYS A 15 -4.22 8.59 10.04
CA LYS A 15 -3.66 9.20 8.84
C LYS A 15 -2.77 8.15 8.18
N ILE A 16 -3.07 7.81 6.94
CA ILE A 16 -2.35 6.81 6.14
C ILE A 16 -2.28 7.26 4.69
N ILE A 17 -1.40 6.64 3.91
CA ILE A 17 -1.30 6.81 2.47
C ILE A 17 -2.30 5.86 1.79
N GLN A 18 -2.99 6.34 0.75
CA GLN A 18 -3.77 5.50 -0.15
C GLN A 18 -3.06 5.45 -1.51
N THR A 19 -2.52 4.28 -1.85
CA THR A 19 -1.79 4.05 -3.10
C THR A 19 -2.74 3.45 -4.13
N GLN A 20 -3.21 4.27 -5.06
CA GLN A 20 -4.10 3.82 -6.14
C GLN A 20 -3.31 3.17 -7.26
N LEU A 21 -3.55 1.88 -7.49
CA LEU A 21 -2.82 1.05 -8.44
C LEU A 21 -3.74 0.61 -9.57
N ARG A 22 -3.28 0.80 -10.80
CA ARG A 22 -4.01 0.40 -12.03
C ARG A 22 -3.59 -0.95 -12.57
N THR A 23 -2.54 -1.55 -12.00
CA THR A 23 -1.97 -2.82 -12.47
C THR A 23 -1.24 -3.53 -11.33
N THR A 24 -1.03 -4.83 -11.49
CA THR A 24 -0.19 -5.68 -10.64
C THR A 24 1.09 -6.16 -11.35
N LYS A 25 1.38 -5.63 -12.55
CA LYS A 25 2.61 -5.95 -13.27
C LYS A 25 3.81 -5.28 -12.58
N LEU A 26 4.63 -6.08 -11.90
CA LEU A 26 5.75 -5.60 -11.09
C LEU A 26 6.72 -4.69 -11.86
N ALA A 27 7.08 -5.06 -13.09
CA ALA A 27 7.97 -4.25 -13.92
C ALA A 27 7.39 -2.85 -14.23
N THR A 28 6.08 -2.78 -14.47
CA THR A 28 5.39 -1.50 -14.70
C THR A 28 5.37 -0.66 -13.42
N LEU A 29 5.04 -1.29 -12.27
CA LEU A 29 5.04 -0.60 -10.98
C LEU A 29 6.41 -0.05 -10.60
N HIS A 30 7.47 -0.84 -10.78
CA HIS A 30 8.85 -0.41 -10.48
C HIS A 30 9.27 0.77 -11.36
N ALA A 31 8.99 0.72 -12.67
CA ALA A 31 9.30 1.83 -13.56
C ALA A 31 8.57 3.12 -13.15
N THR A 32 7.26 3.04 -12.89
CA THR A 32 6.45 4.19 -12.46
C THR A 32 6.89 4.73 -11.09
N LEU A 33 7.24 3.87 -10.14
CA LEU A 33 7.76 4.31 -8.84
C LEU A 33 9.07 5.07 -9.00
N GLY A 34 9.98 4.60 -9.85
CA GLY A 34 11.23 5.31 -10.14
C GLY A 34 11.00 6.71 -10.73
N GLU A 35 10.01 6.85 -11.63
CA GLU A 35 9.63 8.15 -12.20
C GLU A 35 9.01 9.09 -11.16
N LEU A 36 8.14 8.59 -10.28
CA LEU A 36 7.41 9.40 -9.29
C LEU A 36 8.29 9.84 -8.11
N THR A 37 9.16 8.94 -7.65
CA THR A 37 9.97 9.15 -6.44
C THR A 37 11.39 9.63 -6.75
N GLY A 38 11.81 9.60 -8.02
CA GLY A 38 13.21 9.82 -8.40
C GLY A 38 14.16 8.76 -7.84
N ASN A 39 13.64 7.58 -7.48
CA ASN A 39 14.34 6.54 -6.69
C ASN A 39 14.79 7.02 -5.30
N SER A 40 14.08 7.98 -4.70
CA SER A 40 14.30 8.35 -3.31
C SER A 40 13.91 7.18 -2.40
N PRO A 41 14.85 6.62 -1.61
CA PRO A 41 14.61 5.39 -0.85
C PRO A 41 13.67 5.58 0.36
N ASP A 42 13.39 6.82 0.77
CA ASP A 42 12.55 7.15 1.92
C ASP A 42 11.36 8.06 1.55
N PHE A 43 10.90 8.02 0.29
CA PHE A 43 9.89 8.95 -0.23
C PHE A 43 8.59 8.96 0.60
N PHE A 44 8.20 7.82 1.15
CA PHE A 44 6.99 7.68 1.97
C PHE A 44 7.24 7.67 3.48
N GLU A 45 8.49 7.89 3.93
CA GLU A 45 8.86 8.03 5.35
C GLU A 45 8.39 6.87 6.27
N ASN A 46 8.24 5.65 5.75
CA ASN A 46 7.67 4.47 6.43
C ASN A 46 6.21 4.66 6.88
N GLU A 47 5.46 5.55 6.22
CA GLU A 47 4.03 5.72 6.45
C GLU A 47 3.24 4.46 6.07
N LEU A 48 2.18 4.17 6.82
CA LEU A 48 1.28 3.07 6.50
C LEU A 48 0.55 3.37 5.19
N ALA A 49 0.53 2.40 4.28
CA ALA A 49 -0.16 2.52 3.00
C ALA A 49 -1.25 1.45 2.82
N VAL A 50 -2.39 1.86 2.26
CA VAL A 50 -3.41 0.96 1.72
C VAL A 50 -3.27 0.91 0.21
N LEU A 51 -3.11 -0.30 -0.32
CA LEU A 51 -3.04 -0.54 -1.76
C LEU A 51 -4.46 -0.69 -2.30
N ASP A 52 -4.87 0.27 -3.12
CA ASP A 52 -6.22 0.34 -3.68
C ASP A 52 -6.19 0.02 -5.18
N PHE A 53 -6.77 -1.13 -5.53
CA PHE A 53 -6.87 -1.63 -6.90
C PHE A 53 -8.25 -1.40 -7.53
N SER A 54 -9.13 -0.62 -6.91
CA SER A 54 -10.49 -0.34 -7.42
C SER A 54 -10.52 0.25 -8.83
N HIS A 55 -9.41 0.84 -9.27
CA HIS A 55 -9.24 1.47 -10.59
C HIS A 55 -8.42 0.62 -11.58
N ALA A 56 -8.08 -0.62 -11.23
CA ALA A 56 -7.45 -1.55 -12.15
C ALA A 56 -8.50 -2.16 -13.08
N GLU A 57 -8.32 -1.99 -14.40
CA GLU A 57 -9.27 -2.53 -15.40
C GLU A 57 -9.30 -4.06 -15.40
N THR A 58 -8.14 -4.70 -15.25
CA THR A 58 -8.01 -6.15 -15.15
C THR A 58 -6.77 -6.46 -14.33
N LEU A 59 -6.96 -7.21 -13.25
CA LEU A 59 -5.88 -7.82 -12.49
C LEU A 59 -5.52 -9.14 -13.15
N ILE A 60 -4.23 -9.46 -13.21
CA ILE A 60 -3.80 -10.82 -13.58
C ILE A 60 -4.36 -11.85 -12.58
N ASP A 61 -4.63 -13.07 -13.04
CA ASP A 61 -5.32 -14.10 -12.23
C ASP A 61 -4.58 -14.48 -10.94
N SER A 62 -3.24 -14.35 -10.93
CA SER A 62 -2.40 -14.66 -9.77
C SER A 62 -1.30 -13.62 -9.57
N PRO A 63 -1.63 -12.45 -9.00
CA PRO A 63 -0.64 -11.42 -8.71
C PRO A 63 0.35 -11.88 -7.63
N ASP A 64 1.61 -11.51 -7.80
CA ASP A 64 2.63 -11.72 -6.78
C ASP A 64 2.54 -10.60 -5.73
N TRP A 65 1.63 -10.77 -4.76
CA TRP A 65 1.42 -9.79 -3.70
C TRP A 65 2.66 -9.56 -2.83
N PRO A 66 3.41 -10.60 -2.41
CA PRO A 66 4.67 -10.39 -1.68
C PRO A 66 5.64 -9.49 -2.45
N ALA A 67 5.85 -9.76 -3.75
CA ALA A 67 6.77 -8.95 -4.55
C ALA A 67 6.31 -7.49 -4.70
N ILE A 68 5.01 -7.23 -4.81
CA ILE A 68 4.46 -5.87 -4.85
C ILE A 68 4.70 -5.14 -3.52
N CYS A 69 4.48 -5.81 -2.38
CA CYS A 69 4.74 -5.24 -1.07
C CYS A 69 6.24 -4.95 -0.86
N ASP A 70 7.11 -5.86 -1.28
CA ASP A 70 8.56 -5.70 -1.16
C ASP A 70 9.07 -4.57 -2.05
N LEU A 71 8.54 -4.45 -3.27
CA LEU A 71 8.82 -3.34 -4.17
C LEU A 71 8.48 -2.00 -3.52
N LEU A 72 7.26 -1.86 -2.98
CA LEU A 72 6.80 -0.60 -2.40
C LEU A 72 7.56 -0.23 -1.13
N ARG A 73 7.91 -1.21 -0.29
CA ARG A 73 8.76 -1.01 0.91
C ARG A 73 10.17 -0.51 0.56
N GLY A 74 10.65 -0.77 -0.65
CA GLY A 74 11.92 -0.26 -1.13
C GLY A 74 11.93 1.24 -1.45
N SER A 75 10.77 1.89 -1.45
CA SER A 75 10.60 3.34 -1.67
C SER A 75 10.32 4.13 -0.38
N GLY A 76 10.52 3.49 0.78
CA GLY A 76 10.18 4.01 2.10
C GLY A 76 8.77 3.64 2.52
#